data_AF-A0AB39V070-F1
#
_entry.id   AF-A0AB39V070-F1
#
_cell.length_a   1.000
_cell.length_b   1.000
_cell.length_c   1.000
_cell.angle_alpha   90.00
_cell.angle_beta   90.00
_cell.angle_gamma   90.00
#
_symmetry.space_group_name_H-M   'P 1'
#
loop_
_entity.id
_entity.type
_entity.pdbx_description
1 polymer ?
#
loop_
_entity_poly.entity_id
_entity_poly.type
_entity_poly.pdbx_seq_one_letter_code
_entity_poly.pdbx_strand_id
1 'polypeptide(L)'
;MDSTYWLEQINVGEQIEHARHLERHDFGEALARLRSATEQYQALRRHPEAATCLRLEDPRPLLAAWLEQAGEYEAAYQLVQTLGMAPERPHLSPNQLQALEALKLRLEHRLMFGRAAHRGTDQVSARTPGQPRKTPCTPDVRRIPVAV
;
A
#
# COMPACT_ATOMS: atom_id res chain seq x y z
N MET A 1 -20.12 34.02 -18.96
CA MET A 1 -19.46 32.91 -18.24
C MET A 1 -19.67 31.66 -19.07
N ASP A 2 -18.59 31.04 -19.52
CA ASP A 2 -18.64 29.80 -20.30
C ASP A 2 -19.26 28.69 -19.43
N SER A 3 -20.34 28.07 -19.90
CA SER A 3 -21.08 27.03 -19.15
C SER A 3 -20.28 25.75 -18.93
N THR A 4 -19.17 25.59 -19.66
CA THR A 4 -18.32 24.40 -19.64
C THR A 4 -17.63 24.18 -18.29
N TYR A 5 -17.04 25.22 -17.69
CA TYR A 5 -16.27 25.08 -16.44
C TYR A 5 -17.14 24.90 -15.19
N TRP A 6 -18.42 25.29 -15.25
CA TRP A 6 -19.36 25.10 -14.14
C TRP A 6 -19.77 23.64 -13.98
N LEU A 7 -20.03 22.95 -15.10
CA LEU A 7 -20.33 21.51 -15.10
C LEU A 7 -19.14 20.67 -14.63
N GLU A 8 -17.93 21.03 -15.05
CA GLU A 8 -16.70 20.37 -14.59
C GLU A 8 -16.50 20.55 -13.07
N GLN A 9 -16.83 21.71 -12.52
CA GLN A 9 -16.76 21.94 -11.08
C GLN A 9 -17.76 21.10 -10.28
N ILE A 10 -18.99 20.95 -10.77
CA ILE A 10 -20.00 20.07 -10.14
C ILE A 10 -19.52 18.63 -10.12
N ASN A 11 -18.99 18.15 -11.25
CA ASN A 11 -18.52 16.77 -11.36
C ASN A 11 -17.36 16.45 -10.39
N VAL A 12 -16.41 17.38 -10.23
CA VAL A 12 -15.35 17.24 -9.22
C VAL A 12 -15.93 17.18 -7.80
N GLY A 13 -16.88 18.06 -7.47
CA GLY A 13 -17.55 18.04 -6.17
C GLY A 13 -18.29 16.73 -5.89
N GLU A 14 -19.05 16.23 -6.86
CA GLU A 14 -19.77 14.96 -6.75
C GLU A 14 -18.81 13.78 -6.54
N GLN A 15 -17.68 13.72 -7.25
CA GLN A 15 -16.69 12.66 -7.07
C GLN A 15 -16.08 12.66 -5.66
N ILE A 16 -15.84 13.84 -5.08
CA ILE A 16 -15.34 13.99 -3.71
C ILE A 16 -16.37 13.49 -2.70
N GLU A 17 -17.63 13.93 -2.83
CA GLU A 17 -18.72 13.48 -1.94
C GLU A 17 -18.96 11.98 -2.06
N HIS A 18 -18.99 11.42 -3.27
CA HIS A 18 -19.10 9.98 -3.48
C HIS A 18 -17.97 9.21 -2.80
N ALA A 19 -16.72 9.66 -2.94
CA ALA A 19 -15.60 8.99 -2.31
C ALA A 19 -15.64 9.04 -0.77
N ARG A 20 -16.25 10.07 -0.17
CA ARG A 20 -16.48 10.15 1.29
C ARG A 20 -17.51 9.14 1.79
N HIS A 21 -18.53 8.86 0.97
CA HIS A 21 -19.62 7.96 1.31
C HIS A 21 -19.31 6.48 1.04
N LEU A 22 -18.25 6.18 0.29
CA LEU A 22 -17.82 4.80 0.06
C LEU A 22 -17.26 4.19 1.34
N GLU A 23 -17.80 3.03 1.73
CA GLU A 23 -17.31 2.27 2.87
C GLU A 23 -15.96 1.60 2.55
N ARG A 24 -15.25 1.16 3.59
CA ARG A 24 -13.92 0.50 3.48
C ARG A 24 -13.88 -0.70 2.52
N HIS A 25 -15.02 -1.27 2.15
CA HIS A 25 -15.11 -2.42 1.25
C HIS A 25 -14.94 -2.03 -0.23
N ASP A 26 -15.26 -0.79 -0.61
CA ASP A 26 -15.12 -0.27 -1.99
C ASP A 26 -13.93 0.67 -2.12
N PHE A 27 -12.86 0.32 -1.42
CA PHE A 27 -11.66 1.13 -1.26
C PHE A 27 -11.00 1.49 -2.59
N GLY A 28 -10.91 0.53 -3.52
CA GLY A 28 -10.31 0.76 -4.85
C GLY A 28 -11.12 1.75 -5.69
N GLU A 29 -12.45 1.76 -5.55
CA GLU A 29 -13.31 2.69 -6.27
C GLU A 29 -13.19 4.10 -5.69
N ALA A 30 -13.17 4.25 -4.36
CA ALA A 30 -12.94 5.53 -3.71
C ALA A 30 -11.60 6.15 -4.14
N LEU A 31 -10.54 5.33 -4.19
CA LEU A 31 -9.22 5.77 -4.65
C LEU A 31 -9.22 6.24 -6.12
N ALA A 32 -9.86 5.47 -7.02
CA ALA A 32 -9.94 5.81 -8.43
C ALA A 32 -10.71 7.13 -8.66
N ARG A 33 -11.81 7.32 -7.95
CA ARG A 33 -12.62 8.56 -8.00
C ARG A 33 -11.83 9.76 -7.49
N LEU A 34 -11.12 9.63 -6.36
CA LEU A 34 -10.31 10.72 -5.81
C LEU A 34 -9.11 11.09 -6.68
N ARG A 35 -8.50 10.12 -7.37
CA ARG A 35 -7.46 10.38 -8.38
C ARG A 35 -8.02 11.20 -9.55
N SER A 36 -9.16 10.77 -10.11
CA SER A 36 -9.80 11.50 -11.21
C SER A 36 -10.22 12.93 -10.81
N ALA A 37 -10.83 13.08 -9.63
CA ALA A 37 -11.23 14.39 -9.10
C ALA A 37 -10.01 15.30 -8.89
N THR A 38 -8.88 14.74 -8.44
CA THR A 38 -7.63 15.48 -8.26
C THR A 38 -7.04 15.95 -9.59
N GLU A 39 -7.02 15.11 -10.61
CA GLU A 39 -6.55 15.50 -11.95
C GLU A 39 -7.42 16.61 -12.55
N GLN A 40 -8.74 16.48 -12.46
CA GLN A 40 -9.71 17.47 -12.94
C GLN A 40 -9.59 18.79 -12.16
N TYR A 41 -9.46 18.73 -10.83
CA TYR A 41 -9.22 19.92 -9.99
C TYR A 41 -7.93 20.65 -10.38
N GLN A 42 -6.85 19.92 -10.65
CA GLN A 42 -5.58 20.51 -11.10
C GLN A 42 -5.70 21.13 -12.50
N ALA A 43 -6.42 20.48 -13.43
CA ALA A 43 -6.69 21.04 -14.74
C ALA A 43 -7.47 22.35 -14.62
N LEU A 44 -8.56 22.36 -13.85
CA LEU A 44 -9.37 23.57 -13.58
C LEU A 44 -8.54 24.70 -12.96
N ARG A 45 -7.64 24.38 -12.02
CA ARG A 45 -6.76 25.38 -11.39
C ARG A 45 -5.78 26.05 -12.35
N ARG A 46 -5.45 25.42 -13.48
CA ARG A 46 -4.58 26.00 -14.53
C ARG A 46 -5.31 27.03 -15.39
N HIS A 47 -6.64 27.04 -15.36
CA HIS A 47 -7.46 28.01 -16.07
C HIS A 47 -7.81 29.18 -15.14
N PRO A 48 -7.27 30.40 -15.38
CA PRO A 48 -7.46 31.52 -14.47
C PRO A 48 -8.94 31.88 -14.28
N GLU A 49 -9.78 31.72 -15.30
CA GLU A 49 -11.23 32.00 -15.24
C GLU A 49 -12.01 30.99 -14.39
N ALA A 50 -11.61 29.72 -14.41
CA ALA A 50 -12.17 28.69 -13.55
C ALA A 50 -11.62 28.79 -12.12
N ALA A 51 -10.35 29.18 -11.96
CA ALA A 51 -9.68 29.36 -10.68
C ALA A 51 -10.32 30.45 -9.81
N THR A 52 -10.82 31.54 -10.39
CA THR A 52 -11.57 32.58 -9.65
C THR A 52 -12.93 32.08 -9.15
N CYS A 53 -13.49 31.05 -9.80
CA CYS A 53 -14.79 30.46 -9.44
C CYS A 53 -14.67 29.23 -8.53
N LEU A 54 -13.46 28.70 -8.35
CA LEU A 54 -13.14 27.47 -7.62
C LEU A 54 -13.41 27.66 -6.11
N ARG A 55 -14.65 27.44 -5.69
CA ARG A 55 -15.06 27.23 -4.29
C ARG A 55 -15.15 25.73 -3.93
N LEU A 56 -14.41 24.89 -4.64
CA LEU A 56 -14.36 23.46 -4.37
C LEU A 56 -13.33 23.16 -3.29
N GLU A 57 -13.64 22.17 -2.47
CA GLU A 57 -12.67 21.57 -1.58
C GLU A 57 -11.52 20.96 -2.40
N ASP A 58 -10.29 21.09 -1.91
CA ASP A 58 -9.14 20.45 -2.51
C ASP A 58 -9.22 18.93 -2.27
N PRO A 59 -9.30 18.08 -3.30
CA PRO A 59 -9.39 16.62 -3.13
C PRO A 59 -8.06 15.99 -2.68
N ARG A 60 -6.92 16.70 -2.80
CA ARG A 60 -5.58 16.13 -2.58
C ARG A 60 -5.35 15.66 -1.12
N PRO A 61 -5.72 16.40 -0.07
CA PRO A 61 -5.61 15.90 1.31
C PRO A 61 -6.45 14.64 1.54
N LEU A 62 -7.66 14.58 0.98
CA LEU A 62 -8.51 13.40 1.08
C LEU A 62 -7.88 12.20 0.35
N LEU A 63 -7.36 12.41 -0.85
CA LEU A 63 -6.61 11.38 -1.59
C LEU A 63 -5.37 10.90 -0.82
N ALA A 64 -4.62 11.78 -0.15
CA ALA A 64 -3.48 11.39 0.68
C ALA A 64 -3.90 10.45 1.82
N ALA A 65 -4.97 10.79 2.53
CA ALA A 65 -5.50 9.98 3.64
C ALA A 65 -5.96 8.60 3.16
N TRP A 66 -6.61 8.52 1.99
CA TRP A 66 -6.97 7.24 1.39
C TRP A 66 -5.71 6.47 0.96
N LEU A 67 -4.74 7.07 0.25
CA LEU A 67 -3.49 6.39 -0.12
C LEU A 67 -2.74 5.82 1.10
N GLU A 68 -2.75 6.54 2.22
CA GLU A 68 -2.17 6.04 3.47
C GLU A 68 -2.91 4.82 4.02
N GLN A 69 -4.25 4.84 4.01
CA GLN A 69 -5.07 3.68 4.40
C GLN A 69 -4.87 2.49 3.45
N ALA A 70 -4.49 2.75 2.19
CA ALA A 70 -4.21 1.72 1.18
C ALA A 70 -2.87 1.00 1.43
N GLY A 71 -2.03 1.56 2.31
CA GLY A 71 -0.62 1.20 2.41
C GLY A 71 0.25 1.77 1.28
N GLU A 72 -0.29 2.64 0.42
CA GLU A 72 0.43 3.37 -0.62
C GLU A 72 1.16 4.60 -0.04
N TYR A 73 1.96 4.37 1.01
CA TYR A 73 2.61 5.43 1.80
C TYR A 73 3.51 6.35 0.97
N GLU A 74 4.20 5.82 -0.05
CA GLU A 74 5.06 6.62 -0.92
C GLU A 74 4.24 7.64 -1.74
N ALA A 75 3.12 7.20 -2.32
CA ALA A 75 2.24 8.07 -3.09
C ALA A 75 1.56 9.11 -2.18
N ALA A 76 1.11 8.70 -0.99
CA ALA A 76 0.57 9.61 0.02
C ALA A 76 1.60 10.67 0.41
N TYR A 77 2.84 10.25 0.69
CA TYR A 77 3.93 11.12 1.10
C TYR A 77 4.31 12.14 0.01
N GLN A 78 4.44 11.70 -1.24
CA GLN A 78 4.68 12.59 -2.37
C GLN A 78 3.57 13.63 -2.50
N LEU A 79 2.30 13.21 -2.37
CA LEU A 79 1.15 14.11 -2.45
C LEU A 79 1.19 15.17 -1.33
N VAL A 80 1.45 14.76 -0.09
CA VAL A 80 1.56 15.67 1.07
C VAL A 80 2.73 16.65 0.90
N GLN A 81 3.88 16.21 0.38
CA GLN A 81 4.99 17.10 0.06
C GLN A 81 4.60 18.17 -0.99
N THR A 82 3.87 17.80 -2.05
CA THR A 82 3.43 18.77 -3.07
C THR A 82 2.46 19.83 -2.53
N LEU A 83 1.76 19.52 -1.43
CA LEU A 83 0.85 20.43 -0.76
C LEU A 83 1.57 21.43 0.15
N GLY A 84 2.88 21.29 0.37
CA GLY A 84 3.60 22.06 1.37
C GLY A 84 3.14 21.75 2.80
N MET A 85 2.40 20.65 2.98
CA MET A 85 2.03 20.11 4.28
C MET A 85 3.23 19.32 4.82
N ALA A 86 3.60 19.51 6.08
CA ALA A 86 4.65 18.71 6.68
C ALA A 86 4.15 17.26 6.75
N PRO A 87 4.77 16.31 6.04
CA PRO A 87 4.38 14.92 6.18
C PRO A 87 4.65 14.50 7.61
N GLU A 88 3.61 13.99 8.28
CA GLU A 88 3.80 13.34 9.56
C GLU A 88 4.77 12.19 9.33
N ARG A 89 5.98 12.32 9.87
CA ARG A 89 6.95 11.22 9.79
C ARG A 89 6.27 10.04 10.48
N PRO A 90 6.24 8.84 9.85
CA PRO A 90 5.69 7.68 10.52
C PRO A 90 6.38 7.56 11.88
N HIS A 91 5.58 7.67 12.95
CA HIS A 91 6.07 7.56 14.31
C HIS A 91 6.43 6.09 14.55
N LEU A 92 7.65 5.75 14.15
CA LEU A 92 8.23 4.45 14.44
C LEU A 92 8.63 4.44 15.91
N SER A 93 8.05 3.53 16.67
CA SER A 93 8.52 3.22 18.03
C SER A 93 10.01 2.83 17.99
N PRO A 94 10.78 3.03 19.08
CA PRO A 94 12.17 2.61 19.17
C PRO A 94 12.37 1.14 18.76
N ASN A 95 11.41 0.27 19.09
CA ASN A 95 11.43 -1.14 18.72
C ASN A 95 11.26 -1.36 17.21
N GLN A 96 10.41 -0.58 16.53
CA GLN A 96 10.24 -0.66 15.08
C GLN A 96 11.47 -0.14 14.33
N LEU A 97 12.12 0.92 14.85
CA LEU A 97 13.38 1.41 14.31
C LEU A 97 14.48 0.36 14.43
N GLN A 98 14.63 -0.25 15.62
CA GLN A 98 15.58 -1.33 15.84
C GLN A 98 15.29 -2.55 14.96
N ALA A 99 14.02 -2.91 14.77
CA ALA A 99 13.63 -4.01 13.90
C ALA A 99 13.96 -3.74 12.42
N LEU A 100 13.77 -2.50 11.95
CA LEU A 100 14.13 -2.07 10.60
C LEU A 100 15.65 -2.06 10.39
N GLU A 101 16.41 -1.56 11.36
CA GLU A 101 17.87 -1.56 11.32
C GLU A 101 18.44 -2.98 11.31
N ALA A 102 17.89 -3.87 12.15
CA ALA A 102 18.24 -5.29 12.15
C ALA A 102 17.85 -6.01 10.85
N LEU A 103 16.73 -5.62 10.21
CA LEU A 103 16.33 -6.17 8.91
C LEU A 103 17.30 -5.72 7.80
N LYS A 104 17.66 -4.43 7.80
CA LYS A 104 18.62 -3.84 6.86
C LYS A 104 19.98 -4.57 6.94
N LEU A 105 20.53 -4.71 8.15
CA LEU A 105 21.80 -5.42 8.37
C LEU A 105 21.75 -6.87 7.88
N ARG A 106 20.65 -7.59 8.13
CA ARG A 106 20.48 -8.97 7.65
C ARG A 106 20.39 -9.05 6.13
N LEU A 107 19.76 -8.09 5.47
CA LEU A 107 19.69 -8.01 4.01
C LEU A 107 21.05 -7.69 3.40
N GLU A 108 21.78 -6.71 3.93
CA GLU A 108 23.13 -6.37 3.50
C GLU A 108 24.09 -7.55 3.67
N HIS A 109 24.00 -8.24 4.81
CA HIS A 109 24.77 -9.46 5.06
C HIS A 109 24.42 -10.57 4.06
N ARG A 110 23.14 -10.77 3.72
CA ARG A 110 22.75 -11.71 2.66
C ARG A 110 23.23 -11.30 1.27
N LEU A 111 23.28 -10.01 0.96
CA LEU A 111 23.80 -9.53 -0.33
C LEU A 111 25.32 -9.73 -0.42
N MET A 112 26.05 -9.51 0.67
CA MET A 112 27.51 -9.66 0.73
C MET A 112 27.96 -11.12 0.84
N PHE A 113 27.24 -11.96 1.58
CA PHE A 113 27.65 -13.34 1.91
C PHE A 113 26.73 -14.44 1.35
N GLY A 114 25.53 -14.10 0.90
CA GLY A 114 24.47 -15.07 0.54
C GLY A 114 24.56 -15.70 -0.84
N ARG A 115 25.59 -15.40 -1.66
CA ARG A 115 25.81 -16.14 -2.93
C ARG A 115 26.24 -17.61 -2.72
N ALA A 116 26.53 -18.03 -1.48
CA ALA A 116 26.99 -19.38 -1.18
C ALA A 116 25.90 -20.42 -0.85
N ALA A 117 24.63 -20.03 -0.63
CA ALA A 117 23.62 -20.93 -0.05
C ALA A 117 22.63 -21.61 -1.02
N HIS A 118 22.70 -21.33 -2.34
CA HIS A 118 21.73 -21.87 -3.32
C HIS A 118 22.29 -22.86 -4.36
N ARG A 119 23.57 -23.25 -4.29
CA ARG A 119 24.10 -24.38 -5.09
C ARG A 119 24.04 -25.69 -4.30
N GLY A 120 22.84 -26.17 -3.97
CA GLY A 120 22.72 -27.39 -3.17
C GLY A 120 21.37 -28.10 -3.19
N THR A 121 20.36 -27.61 -3.92
CA THR A 121 19.01 -28.23 -3.91
C THR A 121 18.48 -28.67 -5.27
N ASP A 122 19.33 -28.72 -6.31
CA ASP A 122 19.01 -29.38 -7.59
C ASP A 122 19.24 -30.91 -7.56
N GLN A 123 19.11 -31.56 -6.39
CA GLN A 123 18.90 -33.01 -6.36
C GLN A 123 17.40 -33.30 -6.36
N VAL A 124 16.81 -33.12 -7.54
CA VAL A 124 15.63 -33.91 -7.92
C VAL A 124 16.11 -35.35 -8.04
N SER A 125 16.01 -36.09 -6.94
CA SER A 125 16.12 -37.55 -6.93
C SER A 125 15.13 -38.12 -7.95
N ALA A 126 15.66 -38.52 -9.10
CA ALA A 126 14.96 -39.42 -10.01
C ALA A 126 14.62 -40.69 -9.22
N ARG A 127 13.31 -40.89 -9.03
CA ARG A 127 12.72 -42.08 -8.42
C ARG A 127 13.31 -43.36 -9.03
N THR A 128 14.00 -44.15 -8.23
CA THR A 128 14.21 -45.58 -8.50
C THR A 128 12.97 -46.33 -7.99
N PRO A 129 12.13 -46.93 -8.86
CA PRO A 129 11.04 -47.78 -8.41
C PRO A 129 11.58 -49.17 -8.11
N GLY A 130 11.46 -49.60 -6.85
CA GLY A 130 11.61 -51.00 -6.49
C GLY A 130 12.48 -51.25 -5.28
N GLN A 131 12.00 -50.94 -4.08
CA GLN A 131 12.31 -51.76 -2.92
C GLN A 131 11.09 -51.99 -2.03
N PRO A 132 10.93 -53.22 -1.49
CA PRO A 132 9.72 -53.70 -0.86
C PRO A 132 9.58 -53.23 0.59
N ARG A 133 8.33 -53.14 1.02
CA ARG A 133 7.87 -52.65 2.34
C ARG A 133 8.46 -53.45 3.50
N LYS A 134 9.01 -52.75 4.48
CA LYS A 134 9.03 -53.17 5.89
C LYS A 134 8.52 -52.01 6.77
N THR A 135 7.24 -52.08 7.13
CA THR A 135 6.77 -51.68 8.46
C THR A 135 7.38 -52.67 9.48
N PRO A 136 7.62 -52.32 10.78
CA PRO A 136 6.70 -51.52 11.60
C PRO A 136 7.36 -50.68 12.74
N CYS A 137 6.46 -50.13 13.59
CA CYS A 137 6.63 -49.73 15.00
C CYS A 137 6.79 -48.23 15.30
N THR A 138 5.64 -47.56 15.42
CA THR A 138 5.41 -46.45 16.36
C THR A 138 5.75 -46.85 17.80
N PRO A 139 6.22 -45.91 18.63
CA PRO A 139 5.40 -45.56 19.78
C PRO A 139 5.31 -44.05 20.07
N ASP A 140 4.08 -43.60 20.25
CA ASP A 140 3.59 -42.88 21.44
C ASP A 140 4.32 -41.59 21.88
N VAL A 141 3.83 -40.43 21.41
CA VAL A 141 4.19 -39.12 21.99
C VAL A 141 2.95 -38.52 22.64
N ARG A 142 3.05 -38.43 23.97
CA ARG A 142 2.06 -37.92 24.91
C ARG A 142 1.64 -36.49 24.57
N ARG A 143 0.35 -36.23 24.85
CA ARG A 143 -0.35 -34.94 24.82
C ARG A 143 0.45 -33.81 25.50
N ILE A 144 0.67 -32.70 24.80
CA ILE A 144 1.07 -31.41 25.40
C ILE A 144 -0.20 -30.56 25.50
N PRO A 145 -0.70 -30.20 26.70
CA PRO A 145 -1.77 -29.23 26.84
C PRO A 145 -1.20 -27.81 26.69
N VAL A 146 -1.78 -27.04 25.77
CA VAL A 146 -1.64 -25.59 25.73
C VAL A 146 -2.62 -25.02 26.78
N ALA A 147 -2.09 -24.32 27.77
CA ALA A 147 -2.90 -23.58 28.73
C ALA A 147 -3.52 -22.35 28.03
N VAL A 148 -4.81 -22.11 28.31
CA VAL A 148 -5.60 -20.94 27.90
C VAL A 148 -5.09 -19.69 28.62
#